data_AF-A0A1G7YHW9-F1
#
_entry.id   AF-A0A1G7YHW9-F1
#
_cell.length_a   1.000
_cell.length_b   1.000
_cell.length_c   1.000
_cell.angle_alpha   90.00
_cell.angle_beta   90.00
_cell.angle_gamma   90.00
#
_symmetry.space_group_name_H-M   'P 1'
#
loop_
_entity.id
_entity.type
_entity.pdbx_description
1 polymer ?
#
loop_
_entity_poly.entity_id
_entity_poly.type
_entity_poly.pdbx_seq_one_letter_code
_entity_poly.pdbx_strand_id
1 'polypeptide(L)' 'MLTTIEGIYENGKVTLKESPPVTKNSKVLVTFMSTDGTQVGQKRKLGSMAGTIKMAEDFNESLDDLSDYI' A
#
# COMPACT_ATOMS: atom_id res chain seq x y z
N MET A 1 0.30 -18.96 25.43
CA MET A 1 -0.41 -18.50 24.22
C MET A 1 0.37 -17.33 23.65
N LEU A 2 0.60 -17.28 22.34
CA LEU A 2 1.19 -16.10 21.69
C LEU A 2 0.07 -15.07 21.48
N THR A 3 0.32 -13.82 21.81
CA THR A 3 -0.64 -12.72 21.67
C THR A 3 0.02 -11.62 20.85
N THR A 4 -0.63 -11.23 19.76
CA THR A 4 -0.21 -10.10 18.93
C THR A 4 -0.97 -8.86 19.39
N ILE A 5 -0.26 -7.76 19.60
CA ILE A 5 -0.83 -6.48 20.04
C ILE A 5 -0.46 -5.43 19.01
N GLU A 6 -1.44 -4.66 18.58
CA GLU A 6 -1.20 -3.53 17.70
C GLU A 6 -0.50 -2.38 18.43
N GLY A 7 0.43 -1.75 17.74
CA GLY A 7 1.10 -0.55 18.21
C GLY A 7 1.33 0.42 17.07
N ILE A 8 1.62 1.65 17.43
CA ILE A 8 2.03 2.70 16.50
C ILE A 8 3.54 2.89 16.66
N TYR A 9 4.25 2.88 15.54
CA TYR A 9 5.67 3.21 15.50
C TYR A 9 5.87 4.66 15.06
N GLU A 10 6.52 5.46 15.90
CA GLU A 10 6.83 6.86 15.61
C GLU A 10 8.21 7.21 16.18
N ASN A 11 9.09 7.79 15.36
CA ASN A 11 10.41 8.29 15.78
C ASN A 11 11.27 7.28 16.58
N GLY A 12 11.25 6.01 16.19
CA GLY A 12 12.03 4.97 16.89
C GLY A 12 11.35 4.38 18.13
N LYS A 13 10.15 4.86 18.49
CA LYS A 13 9.38 4.37 19.64
C LYS A 13 8.13 3.61 19.17
N VAL A 14 7.91 2.43 19.73
CA VAL A 14 6.66 1.67 19.59
C VAL A 14 5.77 1.97 20.78
N THR A 15 4.56 2.49 20.53
CA THR A 15 3.52 2.71 21.54
C THR A 15 2.42 1.68 21.33
N LEU A 16 2.19 0.81 22.31
CA LEU A 16 1.13 -0.19 22.26
C LEU A 16 -0.24 0.49 22.38
N LYS A 17 -1.21 0.08 21.56
CA LYS A 17 -2.60 0.57 21.67
C LYS A 17 -3.34 -0.04 22.85
N GLU A 18 -2.93 -1.23 23.30
CA GLU A 18 -3.60 -2.00 24.34
C GLU A 18 -2.60 -2.47 25.39
N SER A 19 -3.10 -2.73 26.60
CA SER A 19 -2.29 -3.29 27.68
C SER A 19 -2.05 -4.79 27.42
N PRO A 20 -0.80 -5.25 27.31
CA PRO A 20 -0.51 -6.66 27.20
C PRO A 20 -1.01 -7.42 28.45
N PRO A 21 -1.53 -8.65 28.32
CA PRO A 21 -1.89 -9.50 29.45
C PRO A 21 -0.66 -10.08 30.18
N VAL A 22 0.54 -9.59 29.86
CA VAL A 22 1.82 -10.11 30.34
C VAL A 22 2.38 -9.16 31.38
N THR A 23 2.49 -9.63 32.62
CA THR A 23 2.93 -8.82 33.77
C THR A 23 4.40 -9.01 34.14
N LYS A 24 5.08 -9.97 33.50
CA LYS A 24 6.49 -10.33 33.77
C LYS A 24 7.38 -9.98 32.58
N ASN A 25 8.66 -9.73 32.87
CA ASN A 25 9.67 -9.49 31.84
C ASN A 25 9.69 -10.66 30.84
N SER A 26 9.45 -10.36 29.57
CA SER A 26 9.25 -11.32 28.51
C SER A 26 9.89 -10.82 27.22
N LYS A 27 10.41 -11.75 26.40
CA LYS A 27 10.92 -11.42 25.06
C LYS A 27 9.76 -11.12 24.12
N VAL A 28 9.89 -10.07 23.31
CA VAL A 28 8.88 -9.66 22.33
C VAL A 28 9.48 -9.62 20.93
N LEU A 29 8.65 -9.94 19.93
CA LEU A 29 8.96 -9.77 18.52
C LEU A 29 8.09 -8.63 17.98
N VAL A 30 8.71 -7.68 17.27
CA VAL A 30 8.02 -6.54 16.66
C VAL A 30 7.99 -6.76 15.16
N THR A 31 6.80 -6.90 14.60
CA THR A 31 6.59 -7.03 13.16
C THR A 31 6.00 -5.73 12.63
N PHE A 32 6.69 -5.08 11.71
CA PHE A 32 6.18 -3.90 11.02
C PHE A 32 5.30 -4.32 9.87
N MET A 33 4.02 -3.96 9.93
CA MET A 33 3.10 -4.16 8.81
C MET A 33 3.29 -3.00 7.84
N SER A 34 3.77 -3.30 6.63
CA SER A 34 3.76 -2.33 5.54
C SER A 34 2.30 -2.12 5.17
N THR A 35 1.74 -0.94 5.47
CA THR A 35 0.62 -0.48 4.67
C THR A 35 1.25 -0.07 3.36
N ASP A 36 1.07 -0.89 2.33
CA ASP A 36 1.42 -0.51 0.96
C ASP A 36 0.46 0.61 0.55
N GLY A 37 0.65 1.80 1.14
CA GLY A 37 0.22 3.05 0.57
C GLY A 37 0.94 3.10 -0.75
N THR A 38 0.22 2.73 -1.80
CA THR A 38 0.63 2.83 -3.18
C THR A 38 1.35 4.16 -3.28
N GLN A 39 2.68 4.14 -3.41
CA GLN A 39 3.39 5.35 -3.76
C GLN A 39 2.77 5.69 -5.10
N VAL A 40 1.84 6.65 -5.12
CA VAL A 40 1.26 7.16 -6.35
C VAL A 40 2.45 7.74 -7.07
N GLY A 41 3.05 6.90 -7.93
CA GLY A 41 4.31 7.19 -8.56
C GLY A 41 4.18 8.57 -9.14
N GLN A 42 5.06 9.48 -8.71
CA GLN A 42 5.07 10.86 -9.17
C GLN A 42 4.81 10.83 -10.68
N LYS A 43 3.67 11.39 -11.13
CA LYS A 43 3.29 11.37 -12.55
C LYS A 43 4.46 11.99 -13.32
N ARG A 44 5.29 11.14 -13.94
CA ARG A 44 6.42 11.61 -14.74
C ARG A 44 5.82 12.45 -15.86
N LYS A 45 6.33 13.67 -16.05
CA LYS A 45 5.90 14.51 -17.17
C LYS A 45 6.22 13.78 -18.46
N LEU A 46 5.18 13.41 -19.20
CA LEU A 46 5.30 12.76 -20.50
C LEU A 46 5.94 13.76 -21.50
N GLY A 47 7.03 13.34 -22.16
CA GLY A 47 7.52 13.87 -23.44
C GLY A 47 7.92 15.35 -23.53
N SER A 48 9.22 15.63 -23.74
CA SER A 48 9.73 16.92 -24.24
C SER A 48 9.82 16.98 -25.77
N MET A 49 9.21 16.03 -26.49
CA MET A 49 9.24 15.96 -27.95
C MET A 49 7.91 16.42 -28.53
N ALA A 50 7.97 17.37 -29.46
CA ALA A 50 6.82 17.93 -30.15
C ALA A 50 6.16 16.87 -31.04
N GLY A 51 5.06 16.32 -30.55
CA GLY A 51 4.15 15.43 -31.26
C GLY A 51 2.93 15.23 -30.39
N THR A 52 1.79 15.78 -30.79
CA THR A 52 0.54 15.69 -30.03
C THR A 52 0.03 14.25 -30.11
N ILE A 53 0.39 13.41 -29.13
CA ILE A 53 -0.25 12.10 -29.00
C ILE A 53 -1.64 12.36 -28.41
N LYS A 54 -2.64 12.44 -29.28
CA LYS A 54 -4.04 12.38 -28.88
C LYS A 54 -4.39 10.92 -28.69
N MET A 55 -4.60 10.50 -27.45
CA MET A 55 -5.31 9.26 -27.15
C MET A 55 -6.75 9.42 -27.66
N ALA A 56 -7.28 8.41 -28.31
CA ALA A 56 -8.69 8.38 -28.67
C ALA A 56 -9.53 8.31 -27.38
N GLU A 57 -10.72 8.92 -27.39
CA GLU A 57 -11.58 9.03 -26.20
C GLU A 57 -12.07 7.66 -25.71
N ASP A 58 -12.07 6.67 -26.60
CA ASP A 58 -12.51 5.28 -26.42
C ASP A 58 -11.37 4.29 -26.13
N PHE A 59 -10.12 4.75 -25.94
CA PHE A 59 -8.99 3.84 -25.74
C PHE A 59 -9.18 2.86 -24.55
N ASN A 60 -9.90 3.29 -23.52
CA ASN A 60 -10.19 2.47 -22.34
C ASN A 60 -11.60 1.86 -22.36
N GLU A 61 -12.36 2.01 -23.45
CA GLU A 61 -13.67 1.39 -23.57
C GLU A 61 -13.51 -0.15 -23.58
N SER A 62 -14.35 -0.84 -22.83
CA SER A 62 -14.34 -2.30 -22.79
C SER A 62 -14.67 -2.83 -24.18
N LEU A 63 -13.81 -3.70 -24.70
CA LEU A 63 -14.14 -4.44 -25.91
C LEU A 63 -15.10 -5.55 -25.50
N ASP A 64 -16.40 -5.29 -25.63
CA ASP A 64 -17.47 -6.26 -25.34
C ASP A 64 -17.23 -7.59 -26.09
N ASP A 65 -16.57 -7.55 -27.25
CA ASP A 65 -16.18 -8.72 -28.05
C ASP A 65 -15.14 -9.64 -27.38
N LEU A 66 -14.41 -9.17 -26.36
CA LEU A 66 -13.45 -9.98 -25.59
C LEU A 66 -14.10 -10.69 -24.40
N SER A 67 -15.36 -10.38 -24.06
CA SER A 67 -16.09 -11.03 -22.96
C SER A 67 -16.21 -12.54 -23.15
N ASP A 68 -16.34 -12.98 -24.41
CA ASP A 68 -16.51 -14.38 -24.77
C ASP A 68 -15.20 -15.19 -24.69
N TYR A 69 -14.06 -14.52 -24.45
CA TYR A 69 -12.72 -15.12 -24.43
C TYR A 69 -12.02 -15.06 -23.06
N ILE A 70 -12.60 -14.37 -22.08
CA ILE A 70 -12.05 -14.23 -20.71
C ILE A 70 -12.86 -15.06 -19.70
#